data_AF-A0A8F0CNE2-F1
#
_entry.id   AF-A0A8F0CNE2-F1
#
_cell.length_a   1.000
_cell.length_b   1.000
_cell.length_c   1.000
_cell.angle_alpha   90.00
_cell.angle_beta   90.00
_cell.angle_gamma   90.00
#
_symmetry.space_group_name_H-M   'P 1'
#
loop_
_entity.id
_entity.type
_entity.pdbx_description
1 polymer ?
#
loop_
_entity_poly.entity_id
_entity_poly.type
_entity_poly.pdbx_seq_one_letter_code
_entity_poly.pdbx_strand_id
1 'polypeptide(L)' 'MQHEFSDEEFIALISPEIEEEVEQQINLAAERQNPIIGWDEFAGYYS' A
#
# COMPACT_ATOMS: atom_id res chain seq x y z
N MET A 1 11.28 -26.32 -20.58
CA MET A 1 10.81 -25.13 -21.31
C MET A 1 10.47 -24.10 -20.26
N GLN A 2 11.26 -23.04 -20.14
CA GLN A 2 10.88 -21.90 -19.31
C GLN A 2 9.76 -21.20 -20.09
N HIS A 3 8.57 -21.14 -19.51
CA HIS A 3 7.48 -20.36 -20.10
C HIS A 3 7.86 -18.90 -19.89
N GLU A 4 8.34 -18.24 -20.94
CA GLU A 4 8.55 -16.79 -20.92
C GLU A 4 7.16 -16.18 -20.98
N PHE A 5 6.63 -15.78 -19.83
CA PHE A 5 5.39 -15.03 -19.78
C PHE A 5 5.65 -13.66 -20.40
N SER A 6 4.80 -13.25 -21.33
CA SER A 6 4.74 -11.83 -21.70
C SER A 6 4.25 -11.01 -20.51
N ASP A 7 4.65 -9.74 -20.42
CA ASP A 7 4.21 -8.84 -19.35
C ASP A 7 2.67 -8.77 -19.25
N GLU A 8 1.96 -8.86 -20.38
CA GLU A 8 0.51 -8.86 -20.44
C GLU A 8 -0.11 -10.12 -19.79
N GLU A 9 0.48 -11.30 -20.02
CA GLU A 9 0.05 -12.55 -19.39
C GLU A 9 0.34 -12.56 -17.89
N PHE A 10 1.49 -12.01 -17.49
CA PHE A 10 1.86 -11.86 -16.09
C PHE A 10 0.92 -10.91 -15.35
N ILE A 11 0.61 -9.75 -15.94
CA ILE A 11 -0.34 -8.79 -15.39
C ILE A 11 -1.73 -9.44 -15.28
N ALA A 12 -2.23 -10.09 -16.33
CA ALA A 12 -3.53 -10.75 -16.30
C ALA A 12 -3.64 -11.84 -15.21
N LEU A 13 -2.54 -12.53 -14.91
CA LEU A 13 -2.48 -13.53 -13.85
C LEU A 13 -2.57 -12.91 -12.44
N ILE A 14 -1.91 -11.78 -12.21
CA ILE A 14 -1.78 -11.17 -10.88
C ILE A 14 -2.88 -10.13 -10.61
N SER A 15 -3.44 -9.49 -11.65
CA SER A 15 -4.47 -8.46 -11.51
C SER A 15 -5.64 -8.83 -10.59
N PRO A 16 -6.20 -10.06 -10.64
CA PRO A 16 -7.28 -10.44 -9.72
C PRO A 16 -6.84 -10.43 -8.24
N GLU A 17 -5.62 -10.87 -7.96
CA GLU A 17 -5.08 -10.92 -6.59
C GLU A 17 -4.74 -9.51 -6.08
N ILE A 18 -4.28 -8.61 -6.96
CA ILE A 18 -4.07 -7.19 -6.63
C ILE A 18 -5.41 -6.49 -6.35
N GLU A 19 -6.45 -6.74 -7.14
CA GLU A 19 -7.78 -6.16 -6.91
C GLU A 19 -8.35 -6.60 -5.55
N GLU A 20 -8.25 -7.89 -5.21
CA GLU A 20 -8.66 -8.41 -3.90
C GLU A 20 -7.84 -7.83 -2.73
N GLU A 21 -6.53 -7.62 -2.90
CA GLU A 21 -5.68 -7.00 -1.88
C GLU A 21 -6.05 -5.53 -1.65
N VAL A 22 -6.32 -4.77 -2.71
CA VAL A 22 -6.70 -3.34 -2.60
C VAL A 22 -8.01 -3.17 -1.84
N GLU A 23 -9.01 -4.02 -2.07
CA GLU A 23 -10.28 -3.97 -1.31
C GLU A 23 -10.08 -4.23 0.20
N GLN A 24 -9.04 -4.98 0.57
CA GLN A 24 -8.70 -5.31 1.95
C GLN A 24 -7.69 -4.36 2.59
N GLN A 25 -7.23 -3.33 1.87
CA GLN A 25 -6.31 -2.32 2.43
C GLN A 25 -7.04 -1.45 3.45
N ILE A 26 -6.91 -1.85 4.71
CA ILE A 26 -7.36 -1.07 5.85
C ILE A 26 -6.44 0.13 6.03
N ASN A 27 -6.99 1.35 5.95
CA ASN A 27 -6.26 2.56 6.31
C ASN A 27 -6.12 2.65 7.84
N LEU A 28 -5.11 1.95 8.36
CA LEU A 28 -4.77 1.92 9.78
C LEU A 28 -4.55 3.32 10.37
N ALA A 29 -4.09 4.29 9.57
CA ALA A 29 -3.89 5.67 10.03
C ALA A 29 -5.22 6.42 10.22
N ALA A 30 -6.27 6.05 9.46
CA ALA A 30 -7.62 6.59 9.64
C ALA A 30 -8.39 5.87 10.76
N GLU A 31 -8.17 4.57 10.96
CA GLU A 31 -8.79 3.81 12.05
C GLU A 31 -8.21 4.15 13.41
N ARG A 32 -6.90 4.37 13.46
CA ARG A 32 -6.25 4.87 14.67
C ARG A 32 -6.62 6.34 14.77
N GLN A 33 -7.23 6.74 15.88
CA GLN A 33 -7.38 8.15 16.26
C GLN A 33 -6.01 8.75 16.60
N ASN A 34 -5.06 8.66 15.67
CA ASN A 34 -3.73 9.20 15.83
C ASN A 34 -3.86 10.73 15.92
N PRO A 35 -3.20 11.36 16.91
CA PRO A 35 -3.13 12.81 16.94
C PRO A 35 -2.47 13.31 15.66
N ILE A 36 -2.97 14.43 15.14
CA ILE A 36 -2.35 15.11 14.00
C ILE A 36 -1.02 15.68 14.50
N ILE A 37 0.09 15.08 14.07
CA ILE A 37 1.43 15.59 14.38
C ILE A 37 1.83 16.65 13.35
N GLY A 38 2.45 17.73 13.82
CA GLY A 38 3.06 18.73 12.95
C GLY A 38 4.37 18.24 12.33
N TRP A 39 4.83 18.90 11.26
CA TRP A 39 6.13 18.59 10.66
C TRP A 39 7.30 18.82 11.62
N ASP A 40 7.19 19.81 12.51
CA ASP A 40 8.22 20.11 13.50
C ASP A 40 8.33 19.01 14.56
N GLU A 41 7.19 18.52 15.06
CA GLU A 41 7.12 17.39 15.98
C GLU A 41 7.65 16.10 15.33
N PHE A 42 7.27 15.85 14.08
CA PHE A 42 7.81 14.75 13.27
C PHE A 42 9.33 14.83 13.11
N ALA A 43 9.86 16.05 12.89
CA ALA A 43 11.29 16.30 12.77
C ALA A 43 12.05 16.31 14.12
N GLY A 44 11.34 16.14 15.24
CA GLY A 44 11.94 16.10 16.57
C GLY A 44 12.26 17.47 17.16
N TYR A 45 11.69 18.55 16.64
CA TYR A 45 11.82 19.89 17.19
C TYR A 45 10.80 20.10 18.30
N TYR A 46 11.21 19.82 19.54
CA TYR A 46 10.46 20.13 20.76
C TYR A 46 11.13 21.34 21.42
N SER A 47 10.44 22.49 21.45
CA SER A 47 10.91 23.72 22.11
C SER A 47 10.63 23.73 23.60
#